data_AF-A0A7S0B7N4-F1
#
_entry.id   AF-A0A7S0B7N4-F1
#
_cell.length_a   1.000
_cell.length_b   1.000
_cell.length_c   1.000
_cell.angle_alpha   90.00
_cell.angle_beta   90.00
_cell.angle_gamma   90.00
#
_symmetry.space_group_name_H-M   'P 1'
#
loop_
_entity.id
_entity.type
_entity.pdbx_description
1 polymer ?
#
loop_
_entity_poly.entity_id
_entity_poly.type
_entity_poly.pdbx_seq_one_letter_code
_entity_poly.pdbx_strand_id
1 'polypeptide(L)'
;DNEEWLRAQLERIVGMQAVKEEILNLFYTTRVDDLRRQLQMVAHADFSAHMIFTGPPGVGKTTVARLVALLLHRMGLLPSRKCVEVQREQLVGGPEAVSRVLEQAYGGVLFVDEA
;
A
#
# COMPACT_ATOMS: atom_id res chain seq x y z
N ASP A 1 16.73 -5.48 -8.68
CA ASP A 1 16.32 -5.97 -7.36
C ASP A 1 15.16 -5.13 -6.82
N ASN A 2 14.23 -5.69 -6.03
CA ASN A 2 13.12 -4.94 -5.45
C ASN A 2 13.58 -4.02 -4.31
N GLU A 3 14.59 -4.43 -3.54
CA GLU A 3 15.12 -3.61 -2.45
C GLU A 3 15.82 -2.35 -2.98
N GLU A 4 16.73 -2.51 -3.93
CA GLU A 4 17.42 -1.41 -4.60
C GLU A 4 16.43 -0.42 -5.24
N TRP A 5 15.41 -0.94 -5.94
CA TRP A 5 14.36 -0.11 -6.52
C TRP A 5 13.60 0.69 -5.45
N LEU A 6 13.22 0.05 -4.35
CA LEU A 6 12.48 0.70 -3.28
C LEU A 6 13.30 1.82 -2.65
N ARG A 7 14.58 1.58 -2.35
CA ARG A 7 15.48 2.60 -1.80
C ARG A 7 15.58 3.82 -2.72
N ALA A 8 15.78 3.58 -4.02
CA ALA A 8 15.82 4.66 -5.00
C ALA A 8 14.49 5.46 -5.10
N GLN A 9 13.33 4.82 -4.90
CA GLN A 9 12.06 5.56 -4.85
C GLN A 9 11.92 6.37 -3.56
N LEU A 10 12.30 5.82 -2.41
CA LEU A 10 12.22 6.51 -1.11
C LEU A 10 13.17 7.70 -1.02
N GLU A 11 14.34 7.64 -1.67
CA GLU A 11 15.28 8.78 -1.76
C GLU A 11 14.69 9.99 -2.48
N ARG A 12 13.78 9.76 -3.44
CA ARG A 12 13.10 10.84 -4.18
C ARG A 12 12.04 11.56 -3.36
N ILE A 13 11.60 10.97 -2.25
CA ILE A 13 10.62 11.58 -1.35
C ILE A 13 11.38 12.45 -0.34
N VAL A 14 11.12 13.75 -0.31
CA VAL A 14 11.77 14.65 0.66
C VAL A 14 11.06 14.54 2.02
N GLY A 15 11.80 14.32 3.10
CA GLY A 15 11.24 14.19 4.45
C GLY A 15 10.50 12.88 4.70
N MET A 16 9.46 12.91 5.56
CA MET A 16 8.59 11.77 5.90
C MET A 16 9.32 10.51 6.41
N GLN A 17 10.35 10.69 7.25
CA GLN A 17 11.22 9.59 7.69
C GLN A 17 10.46 8.39 8.27
N ALA A 18 9.50 8.63 9.18
CA ALA A 18 8.69 7.57 9.77
C ALA A 18 7.89 6.77 8.73
N VAL A 19 7.40 7.42 7.68
CA VAL A 19 6.67 6.75 6.59
C VAL A 19 7.60 5.89 5.75
N LYS A 20 8.81 6.38 5.45
CA LYS A 20 9.82 5.61 4.72
C LYS A 20 10.24 4.35 5.47
N GLU A 21 10.45 4.48 6.78
CA GLU A 21 10.76 3.37 7.68
C GLU A 21 9.63 2.34 7.68
N GLU A 22 8.38 2.77 7.75
CA GLU A 22 7.24 1.86 7.72
C GLU A 22 7.10 1.11 6.39
N ILE A 23 7.38 1.77 5.26
CA ILE A 23 7.39 1.10 3.95
C ILE A 23 8.52 0.07 3.86
N LEU A 24 9.69 0.37 4.43
CA LEU A 24 10.80 -0.61 4.52
C LEU A 24 10.43 -1.78 5.43
N ASN A 25 9.79 -1.53 6.58
CA ASN A 25 9.32 -2.57 7.48
C ASN A 25 8.32 -3.50 6.79
N LEU A 26 7.37 -2.94 6.04
CA LEU A 26 6.43 -3.69 5.20
C LEU A 26 7.19 -4.60 4.23
N PHE A 27 8.14 -4.03 3.48
CA PHE A 27 8.93 -4.75 2.48
C PHE A 27 9.66 -5.95 3.10
N TYR A 28 10.39 -5.74 4.20
CA TYR A 28 11.16 -6.80 4.83
C TYR A 28 10.27 -7.86 5.47
N THR A 29 9.20 -7.46 6.14
CA THR A 29 8.26 -8.40 6.78
C THR A 29 7.63 -9.31 5.74
N THR A 30 7.15 -8.76 4.63
CA THR A 30 6.60 -9.58 3.54
C THR A 30 7.67 -10.48 2.93
N ARG A 31 8.90 -10.00 2.73
CA ARG A 31 9.98 -10.82 2.16
C ARG A 31 10.30 -12.03 3.06
N VAL A 32 10.33 -11.83 4.37
CA VAL A 32 10.54 -12.92 5.33
C VAL A 32 9.37 -13.90 5.30
N ASP A 33 8.13 -13.42 5.21
CA ASP A 33 6.96 -14.28 5.11
C ASP A 33 6.91 -15.07 3.80
N ASP A 34 7.31 -14.48 2.68
CA ASP A 34 7.45 -15.19 1.40
C ASP A 34 8.50 -16.31 1.50
N LEU A 35 9.65 -16.03 2.11
CA LEU A 35 10.68 -17.05 2.35
C LEU A 35 10.16 -18.19 3.24
N ARG A 36 9.42 -17.88 4.31
CA ARG A 36 8.79 -18.90 5.17
C ARG A 36 7.84 -19.79 4.36
N ARG A 37 7.01 -19.21 3.48
CA ARG A 37 6.11 -19.98 2.59
C ARG A 37 6.88 -20.88 1.64
N GLN A 38 7.95 -20.38 1.03
CA GLN A 38 8.81 -21.17 0.13
C GLN A 38 9.46 -22.36 0.85
N LEU A 39 9.80 -22.19 2.13
CA LEU A 39 10.36 -23.24 2.99
C LEU A 39 9.29 -24.14 3.64
N GLN A 40 8.01 -24.03 3.25
CA GLN A 40 6.88 -24.78 3.82
C GLN A 40 6.74 -24.62 5.34
N MET A 41 7.22 -23.51 5.89
CA MET A 41 7.03 -23.15 7.29
C MET A 41 5.65 -22.51 7.47
N VAL A 42 5.12 -22.55 8.69
CA VAL A 42 3.89 -21.81 9.04
C VAL A 42 4.18 -20.32 8.85
N ALA A 43 3.63 -19.74 7.78
CA ALA A 43 3.57 -18.31 7.61
C ALA A 43 2.48 -17.77 8.53
N HIS A 44 2.70 -16.60 9.15
CA HIS A 44 1.64 -15.94 9.91
C HIS A 44 0.48 -15.61 8.97
N ALA A 45 -0.73 -16.04 9.33
CA ALA A 45 -1.91 -15.95 8.47
C ALA A 45 -2.48 -14.52 8.36
N ASP A 46 -2.08 -13.62 9.26
CA ASP A 46 -2.77 -12.34 9.47
C ASP A 46 -1.93 -11.12 9.06
N PHE A 47 -1.29 -11.17 7.88
CA PHE A 47 -0.64 -9.98 7.33
C PHE A 47 -1.69 -9.03 6.74
N SER A 48 -2.00 -7.97 7.48
CA SER A 48 -2.78 -6.84 6.97
C SER A 48 -1.85 -5.81 6.32
N ALA A 49 -2.09 -5.50 5.05
CA ALA A 49 -1.41 -4.43 4.33
C ALA A 49 -2.15 -3.07 4.44
N HIS A 50 -3.15 -2.96 5.32
CA HIS A 50 -3.88 -1.71 5.53
C HIS A 50 -3.04 -0.72 6.34
N MET A 51 -3.03 0.55 5.90
CA MET A 51 -2.20 1.61 6.47
C MET A 51 -3.03 2.88 6.69
N ILE A 52 -2.61 3.70 7.66
CA ILE A 52 -3.16 5.04 7.90
C ILE A 52 -2.02 6.05 7.75
N PHE A 53 -2.19 7.02 6.84
CA PHE A 53 -1.23 8.11 6.63
C PHE A 53 -1.69 9.39 7.35
N THR A 54 -1.15 9.68 8.53
CA THR A 54 -1.47 10.91 9.28
C THR A 54 -0.54 12.08 8.90
N GLY A 55 -1.04 13.32 9.03
CA GLY A 55 -0.29 14.56 8.70
C GLY A 55 -1.07 15.57 7.83
N PRO A 56 -0.55 16.80 7.66
CA PRO A 56 -1.26 17.88 6.96
C PRO A 56 -1.55 17.60 5.47
N PRO A 57 -2.50 18.31 4.85
CA PRO A 57 -2.67 18.30 3.40
C PRO A 57 -1.39 18.71 2.67
N GLY A 58 -1.17 18.16 1.46
CA GLY A 58 -0.05 18.57 0.59
C GLY A 58 1.32 17.96 0.94
N VAL A 59 1.43 17.09 1.95
CA VAL A 59 2.70 16.44 2.33
C VAL A 59 3.03 15.18 1.52
N GLY A 60 2.26 14.86 0.47
CA GLY A 60 2.57 13.77 -0.46
C GLY A 60 1.99 12.40 -0.10
N LYS A 61 0.92 12.32 0.71
CA LYS A 61 0.24 11.06 1.07
C LYS A 61 -0.18 10.25 -0.16
N THR A 62 -0.82 10.90 -1.14
CA THR A 62 -1.22 10.27 -2.41
C THR A 62 -0.02 9.69 -3.16
N THR A 63 1.11 10.41 -3.18
CA THR A 63 2.36 9.95 -3.80
C THR A 63 2.86 8.67 -3.12
N VAL A 64 2.81 8.62 -1.80
CA VAL A 64 3.19 7.44 -1.02
C VAL A 64 2.23 6.26 -1.28
N ALA A 65 0.92 6.49 -1.29
CA ALA A 65 -0.06 5.44 -1.56
C ALA A 65 0.16 4.77 -2.93
N ARG A 66 0.47 5.58 -3.96
CA ARG A 66 0.83 5.07 -5.31
C ARG A 66 2.14 4.28 -5.29
N LEU A 67 3.15 4.72 -4.52
CA LEU A 67 4.39 3.97 -4.35
C LEU A 67 4.14 2.61 -3.69
N VAL A 68 3.31 2.55 -2.65
CA VAL A 68 2.95 1.29 -1.98
C VAL A 68 2.23 0.34 -2.94
N ALA A 69 1.28 0.83 -3.74
CA ALA A 69 0.61 0.01 -4.76
C ALA A 69 1.61 -0.59 -5.78
N LEU A 70 2.59 0.21 -6.23
CA LEU A 70 3.66 -0.25 -7.11
C LEU A 70 4.55 -1.30 -6.43
N LEU A 71 4.93 -1.08 -5.17
CA LEU A 71 5.76 -1.99 -4.39
C LEU A 71 5.08 -3.36 -4.24
N LEU A 72 3.83 -3.38 -3.75
CA LEU A 72 3.08 -4.62 -3.53
C LEU A 72 2.89 -5.41 -4.84
N HIS A 73 2.64 -4.72 -5.95
CA HIS A 73 2.59 -5.36 -7.28
C HIS A 73 3.95 -5.94 -7.70
N ARG A 74 5.05 -5.19 -7.53
CA ARG A 74 6.41 -5.67 -7.83
C ARG A 74 6.84 -6.86 -6.98
N MET A 75 6.27 -6.99 -5.79
CA MET A 75 6.48 -8.14 -4.89
C MET A 75 5.56 -9.31 -5.19
N GLY A 76 4.67 -9.20 -6.20
CA GLY A 76 3.74 -10.26 -6.58
C GLY A 76 2.56 -10.44 -5.63
N LEU A 77 2.36 -9.53 -4.67
CA LEU A 77 1.27 -9.60 -3.70
C LEU A 77 -0.06 -9.08 -4.26
N LEU A 78 0.01 -8.14 -5.20
CA LEU A 78 -1.16 -7.61 -5.89
C LEU A 78 -1.06 -7.89 -7.39
N PRO A 79 -2.16 -8.30 -8.04
CA PRO A 79 -2.17 -8.56 -9.48
C PRO A 79 -2.03 -7.28 -10.32
N SER A 80 -2.28 -6.09 -9.74
CA SER A 80 -2.18 -4.82 -10.44
C SER A 80 -1.51 -3.73 -9.61
N ARG A 81 -0.81 -2.81 -10.29
CA ARG A 81 -0.26 -1.55 -9.73
C ARG A 81 -1.29 -0.44 -9.53
N LYS A 82 -2.58 -0.74 -9.75
CA LYS A 82 -3.68 0.22 -9.66
C LYS A 82 -3.79 0.77 -8.23
N CYS A 83 -3.89 2.08 -8.12
CA CYS A 83 -4.24 2.79 -6.90
C CYS A 83 -5.48 3.64 -7.22
N VAL A 84 -6.63 3.26 -6.65
CA VAL A 84 -7.88 4.02 -6.79
C VAL A 84 -7.97 4.98 -5.62
N GLU A 85 -7.98 6.26 -5.93
CA GLU A 85 -8.10 7.35 -4.98
C GLU A 85 -9.57 7.76 -4.89
N VAL A 86 -10.10 7.82 -3.67
CA VAL A 86 -11.47 8.25 -3.41
C VAL A 86 -11.53 9.28 -2.29
N GLN A 87 -12.50 10.18 -2.42
CA GLN A 87 -12.87 11.13 -1.38
C GLN A 87 -14.10 10.64 -0.61
N ARG A 88 -14.36 11.23 0.56
CA ARG A 88 -15.49 10.89 1.44
C ARG A 88 -16.83 10.87 0.71
N GLU A 89 -17.07 11.81 -0.21
CA GLU A 89 -18.34 11.95 -0.93
C GLU A 89 -18.68 10.71 -1.77
N GLN A 90 -17.66 9.98 -2.22
CA GLN A 90 -17.84 8.77 -3.02
C GLN A 90 -18.25 7.55 -2.17
N LEU A 91 -18.11 7.62 -0.85
CA LEU A 91 -18.42 6.53 0.08
C LEU A 91 -19.75 6.71 0.80
N VAL A 92 -20.27 7.95 0.91
CA VAL A 92 -21.49 8.26 1.69
C VAL A 92 -22.81 7.93 0.99
N GLY A 93 -22.77 7.40 -0.24
CA GLY A 93 -23.96 7.00 -1.01
C GLY A 93 -24.60 5.67 -0.59
N GLY A 94 -24.20 5.09 0.55
CA GLY A 94 -24.67 3.79 1.04
C GLY A 94 -23.89 2.59 0.48
N PRO A 95 -24.36 1.35 0.76
CA PRO A 95 -23.62 0.12 0.44
C PRO A 95 -23.25 -0.05 -1.04
N GLU A 96 -24.11 0.41 -1.96
CA GLU A 96 -23.83 0.33 -3.41
C GLU A 96 -22.66 1.22 -3.83
N ALA A 97 -22.55 2.43 -3.25
CA ALA A 97 -21.44 3.35 -3.53
C ALA A 97 -20.11 2.76 -3.05
N VAL A 98 -20.10 2.20 -1.84
CA VAL A 98 -18.94 1.50 -1.28
C VAL A 98 -18.56 0.30 -2.13
N SER A 99 -19.53 -0.54 -2.51
CA SER A 99 -19.28 -1.75 -3.32
C SER A 99 -18.65 -1.39 -4.66
N ARG A 100 -19.15 -0.35 -5.34
CA ARG A 100 -18.58 0.14 -6.61
C ARG A 100 -17.12 0.57 -6.47
N VAL A 101 -16.79 1.30 -5.40
CA VAL A 101 -15.41 1.73 -5.13
C VAL A 101 -14.50 0.53 -4.85
N LEU A 102 -14.97 -0.45 -4.06
CA LEU A 102 -14.23 -1.66 -3.78
C LEU A 102 -13.97 -2.49 -5.05
N GLU A 103 -14.97 -2.66 -5.90
CA GLU A 103 -14.84 -3.33 -7.20
C GLU A 103 -13.81 -2.61 -8.09
N GLN A 104 -13.87 -1.28 -8.14
CA GLN A 104 -12.90 -0.48 -8.88
C GLN A 104 -11.47 -0.65 -8.36
N ALA A 105 -11.28 -0.78 -7.04
CA ALA A 105 -9.97 -0.95 -6.43
C ALA A 105 -9.45 -2.39 -6.42
N TYR A 106 -10.33 -3.38 -6.64
CA TYR A 106 -10.01 -4.80 -6.51
C TYR A 106 -8.76 -5.21 -7.29
N GLY A 107 -7.90 -6.02 -6.65
CA GLY A 107 -6.59 -6.42 -7.17
C GLY A 107 -5.52 -5.33 -7.17
N GLY A 108 -5.81 -4.16 -6.58
CA GLY A 108 -4.88 -3.05 -6.38
C GLY A 108 -5.01 -2.47 -4.97
N VAL A 109 -4.77 -1.18 -4.83
CA VAL A 109 -4.90 -0.41 -3.59
C VAL A 109 -6.09 0.54 -3.69
N LEU A 110 -6.89 0.63 -2.62
CA LEU A 110 -7.84 1.71 -2.39
C LEU A 110 -7.19 2.73 -1.45
N PHE A 111 -7.02 3.96 -1.90
CA PHE A 111 -6.58 5.08 -1.09
C PHE A 111 -7.79 5.97 -0.80
N VAL A 112 -8.16 6.07 0.48
CA VAL A 112 -9.24 6.95 0.94
C VAL A 112 -8.58 8.21 1.49
N ASP A 113 -8.77 9.32 0.80
CA ASP A 113 -8.29 10.62 1.24
C ASP A 113 -9.37 11.32 2.08
N GLU A 114 -8.95 12.13 3.04
CA GLU A 114 -9.85 12.84 3.98
C GLU A 114 -10.92 11.95 4.66
N ALA A 115 -10.51 10.75 5.07
CA ALA A 115 -11.35 9.79 5.82
C ALA A 115 -11.61 10.22 7.28
#